data_AF-A0A3P1B3G7-F1
#
_entry.id   AF-A0A3P1B3G7-F1
#
_cell.length_a   1.000
_cell.length_b   1.000
_cell.length_c   1.000
_cell.angle_alpha   90.00
_cell.angle_beta   90.00
_cell.angle_gamma   90.00
#
_symmetry.space_group_name_H-M   'P 1'
#
loop_
_entity.id
_entity.type
_entity.pdbx_description
1 polymer ?
#
loop_
_entity_poly.entity_id
_entity_poly.type
_entity_poly.pdbx_seq_one_letter_code
_entity_poly.pdbx_strand_id
1 'polypeptide(L)'
;MLECRVFLETDEVGLWAYNASKKIFFKELPDYPIEGELDVRMFCKGKNGASAKLTVKIKDQADDSLECVINKGNSETSKSITIIQTADL
;
A
#
# COMPACT_ATOMS: atom_id res chain seq x y z
N MET A 1 16.26 8.24 6.48
CA MET A 1 15.16 7.38 6.96
C MET A 1 14.20 7.20 5.80
N LEU A 2 13.74 5.98 5.54
CA LEU A 2 12.68 5.72 4.55
C LEU A 2 11.36 5.67 5.30
N GLU A 3 10.40 6.47 4.86
CA GLU A 3 9.04 6.54 5.41
C GLU A 3 8.07 6.22 4.27
N CYS A 4 7.05 5.41 4.55
CA CYS A 4 5.99 5.05 3.61
C CYS A 4 4.65 5.17 4.33
N ARG A 5 3.71 5.93 3.78
CA ARG A 5 2.33 6.06 4.27
C ARG A 5 1.41 5.43 3.24
N VAL A 6 0.43 4.65 3.68
CA VAL A 6 -0.58 4.03 2.82
C VAL A 6 -1.94 4.57 3.21
N PHE A 7 -2.69 4.97 2.18
CA PHE A 7 -4.07 5.38 2.27
C PHE A 7 -4.93 4.41 1.48
N LEU A 8 -6.04 3.98 2.07
CA LEU A 8 -7.14 3.33 1.36
C LEU A 8 -8.24 4.38 1.24
N GLU A 9 -8.73 4.62 0.04
CA GLU A 9 -9.65 5.72 -0.25
C GLU A 9 -9.06 7.06 0.25
N THR A 10 -9.60 7.58 1.35
CA THR A 10 -9.15 8.80 2.03
C THR A 10 -8.49 8.56 3.38
N ASP A 11 -8.54 7.33 3.90
CA ASP A 11 -8.11 7.00 5.25
C ASP A 11 -6.68 6.48 5.28
N GLU A 12 -5.85 7.05 6.16
CA GLU A 12 -4.50 6.55 6.41
C GLU A 12 -4.57 5.26 7.24
N VAL A 13 -4.20 4.14 6.62
CA VAL A 13 -4.25 2.83 7.26
C VAL A 13 -2.90 2.41 7.85
N GLY A 14 -1.80 3.04 7.45
CA GLY A 14 -0.49 2.73 7.99
C GLY A 14 0.63 3.69 7.61
N LEU A 15 1.61 3.78 8.51
CA LEU A 15 2.90 4.43 8.33
C LEU A 15 4.00 3.42 8.67
N TRP A 16 4.93 3.22 7.75
CA TRP A 16 6.09 2.35 7.89
C TRP A 16 7.35 3.18 7.79
N ALA A 17 8.17 3.12 8.84
CA ALA A 17 9.47 3.76 8.86
C ALA A 17 10.57 2.71 8.93
N TYR A 18 11.41 2.63 7.89
CA TYR A 18 12.60 1.79 7.94
C TYR A 18 13.74 2.52 8.66
N ASN A 19 14.15 1.91 9.77
CA ASN A 19 15.31 2.25 10.57
C ASN A 19 16.15 0.96 10.69
N ALA A 20 17.47 1.06 10.53
CA ALA A 20 18.38 -0.10 10.48
C ALA A 20 18.36 -0.96 11.76
N SER A 21 17.91 -0.42 12.90
CA SER A 21 17.77 -1.09 14.19
C SER A 21 16.38 -1.70 14.42
N LYS A 22 15.33 -1.25 13.72
CA LYS A 22 13.93 -1.57 14.03
C LYS A 22 13.22 -2.49 13.03
N LYS A 23 13.95 -3.15 12.10
CA LYS A 23 13.48 -4.19 11.15
C LYS A 23 11.98 -4.10 10.76
N ILE A 24 11.70 -3.51 9.59
CA ILE A 24 10.42 -3.48 8.84
C ILE A 24 9.17 -4.01 9.58
N PHE A 25 8.20 -3.13 9.80
CA PHE A 25 6.89 -3.52 10.33
C PHE A 25 6.03 -4.15 9.22
N PHE A 26 5.50 -5.35 9.45
CA PHE A 26 4.35 -5.84 8.70
C PHE A 26 3.10 -5.40 9.48
N LYS A 27 2.15 -4.75 8.80
CA LYS A 27 0.84 -4.43 9.39
C LYS A 27 -0.20 -5.10 8.50
N GLU A 28 -0.89 -6.08 9.05
CA GLU A 28 -2.09 -6.61 8.42
C GLU A 28 -3.15 -5.51 8.44
N LEU A 29 -3.72 -5.25 7.27
CA LEU A 29 -4.84 -4.33 7.16
C LEU A 29 -6.08 -5.01 7.75
N PRO A 30 -6.96 -4.26 8.44
CA PRO A 30 -8.23 -4.81 8.85
C PRO A 30 -9.03 -5.25 7.61
N ASP A 31 -9.89 -6.26 7.78
CA ASP A 31 -10.85 -6.62 6.75
C ASP A 31 -11.68 -5.38 6.38
N TYR A 32 -11.60 -4.98 5.12
CA TYR A 32 -12.30 -3.81 4.61
C TYR A 32 -13.45 -4.31 3.72
N PRO A 33 -14.72 -3.95 4.01
CA PRO A 33 -15.83 -4.28 3.12
C PRO A 33 -15.68 -3.43 1.86
N ILE A 34 -15.17 -4.04 0.79
CA ILE A 34 -14.96 -3.38 -0.49
C ILE A 34 -15.99 -3.95 -1.46
N GLU A 35 -16.80 -3.06 -2.03
CA GLU A 35 -17.71 -3.39 -3.11
C GLU A 35 -17.21 -2.71 -4.39
N GLY A 36 -16.75 -3.51 -5.35
CA GLY A 36 -16.32 -2.99 -6.65
C GLY A 36 -14.86 -2.56 -6.71
N GLU A 37 -14.53 -1.37 -6.22
CA GLU A 37 -13.18 -0.78 -6.40
C GLU A 37 -12.59 -0.30 -5.08
N LEU A 38 -11.26 -0.44 -4.97
CA LEU A 38 -10.45 0.06 -3.86
C LEU A 38 -9.36 0.99 -4.40
N ASP A 39 -9.40 2.25 -4.00
CA ASP A 39 -8.33 3.21 -4.29
C ASP A 39 -7.22 3.10 -3.25
N VAL A 40 -6.01 2.79 -3.72
CA VAL A 40 -4.83 2.67 -2.86
C VAL A 40 -3.83 3.76 -3.23
N ARG A 41 -3.33 4.49 -2.23
CA ARG A 41 -2.30 5.52 -2.40
C ARG A 41 -1.13 5.29 -1.48
N MET A 42 0.08 5.47 -2.00
CA MET A 42 1.33 5.40 -1.26
C MET A 42 2.07 6.73 -1.34
N PHE A 43 2.45 7.28 -0.19
CA PHE A 43 3.37 8.40 -0.09
C PHE A 43 4.68 7.93 0.54
N CYS A 44 5.79 8.08 -0.18
CA CYS A 44 7.11 7.67 0.29
C CYS A 44 8.06 8.85 0.40
N LYS A 45 8.88 8.87 1.46
CA LYS A 45 9.93 9.86 1.69
C LYS A 45 11.23 9.17 2.03
N GLY A 46 12.34 9.60 1.44
CA GLY A 46 13.63 8.95 1.68
C GLY A 46 14.70 9.33 0.67
N LYS A 47 15.68 8.44 0.49
CA LYS A 47 16.79 8.64 -0.45
C LYS A 47 16.29 8.45 -1.88
N ASN A 48 16.76 9.29 -2.80
CA ASN A 48 16.48 9.12 -4.23
C ASN A 48 16.87 7.71 -4.70
N GLY A 49 15.96 7.07 -5.43
CA GLY A 49 16.10 5.70 -5.93
C GLY A 49 15.74 4.61 -4.93
N ALA A 50 15.46 4.93 -3.66
CA ALA A 50 14.85 3.96 -2.75
C ALA A 50 13.38 3.74 -3.13
N SER A 51 12.85 2.55 -2.90
CA SER A 51 11.44 2.24 -3.15
C SER A 51 10.79 1.52 -1.98
N ALA A 52 9.45 1.59 -1.96
CA ALA A 52 8.60 0.75 -1.12
C ALA A 52 7.58 0.06 -2.02
N LYS A 53 7.29 -1.21 -1.73
CA LYS A 53 6.28 -2.01 -2.41
C LYS A 53 5.20 -2.42 -1.42
N LEU A 54 3.94 -2.13 -1.77
CA LEU A 54 2.76 -2.62 -1.08
C LEU A 54 2.18 -3.79 -1.88
N THR A 55 1.87 -4.89 -1.20
CA THR A 55 1.09 -6.00 -1.77
C THR A 55 -0.26 -6.03 -1.06
N VAL A 56 -1.33 -5.98 -1.83
CA VAL A 56 -2.71 -6.09 -1.37
C VAL A 56 -3.19 -7.51 -1.65
N LYS A 57 -3.49 -8.24 -0.58
CA LYS A 57 -4.06 -9.58 -0.68
C LYS A 57 -5.57 -9.48 -0.75
N ILE A 58 -6.15 -10.11 -1.76
CA ILE A 58 -7.60 -10.09 -1.99
C ILE A 58 -8.08 -11.53 -1.88
N LYS A 59 -9.08 -11.76 -1.02
CA LYS A 59 -9.62 -13.10 -0.83
C LYS A 59 -10.21 -13.59 -2.17
N ASP A 60 -9.89 -14.85 -2.51
CA ASP A 60 -10.38 -15.52 -3.71
C ASP A 60 -10.02 -14.82 -5.05
N GLN A 61 -9.04 -13.92 -5.02
CA GLN A 61 -8.52 -13.20 -6.20
C GLN A 61 -6.98 -13.16 -6.14
N ALA A 62 -6.34 -12.91 -7.28
CA ALA A 62 -4.90 -12.69 -7.31
C ALA A 62 -4.51 -11.42 -6.53
N ASP A 63 -3.39 -11.51 -5.80
CA ASP A 63 -2.78 -10.36 -5.14
C ASP A 63 -2.49 -9.24 -6.13
N ASP A 64 -2.64 -8.00 -5.69
CA ASP A 64 -2.20 -6.82 -6.43
C ASP A 64 -1.00 -6.16 -5.72
N SER A 65 -0.19 -5.39 -6.43
CA SER A 65 0.89 -4.63 -5.84
C SER A 65 1.11 -3.27 -6.47
N LEU A 66 1.59 -2.35 -5.64
CA LEU A 66 1.94 -0.98 -5.99
C LEU A 66 3.35 -0.68 -5.50
N GLU A 67 4.19 -0.09 -6.34
CA GLU A 67 5.54 0.30 -5.99
C GLU A 67 5.72 1.82 -6.12
N CYS A 68 6.28 2.44 -5.09
CA CYS A 68 6.61 3.85 -5.05
C CYS A 68 8.13 4.03 -5.03
N VAL A 69 8.70 4.56 -6.12
CA VAL A 69 10.14 4.89 -6.21
C VAL A 69 10.34 6.37 -5.89
N ILE A 70 11.21 6.66 -4.92
CA ILE A 70 11.44 8.02 -4.43
C ILE A 70 12.32 8.82 -5.38
N ASN A 71 11.84 10.01 -5.75
CA ASN A 71 12.52 10.98 -6.60
C ASN A 71 12.54 12.35 -5.92
N LYS A 72 13.71 13.01 -5.83
CA LYS A 72 13.88 14.31 -5.15
C LYS A 72 13.40 14.31 -3.68
N GLY A 73 13.63 13.21 -2.98
CA GLY A 73 13.40 13.08 -1.54
C GLY A 73 12.00 12.59 -1.14
N ASN A 74 11.01 12.65 -2.03
CA ASN A 74 9.67 12.09 -1.80
C ASN A 74 8.97 11.71 -3.11
N SER A 75 8.00 10.80 -3.05
CA SER A 75 7.14 10.47 -4.20
C SER A 75 5.79 9.95 -3.74
N GLU A 76 4.81 10.06 -4.62
CA GLU A 76 3.46 9.55 -4.43
C GLU A 76 3.09 8.66 -5.61
N THR A 77 2.33 7.60 -5.37
CA THR A 77 1.76 6.73 -6.40
C THR A 77 0.40 6.21 -5.95
N SER A 78 -0.46 5.89 -6.90
CA SER A 78 -1.81 5.43 -6.64
C SER A 78 -2.24 4.36 -7.64
N LYS A 79 -3.14 3.48 -7.22
CA LYS A 79 -3.76 2.47 -8.07
C LYS A 79 -5.17 2.16 -7.57
N SER A 80 -6.13 2.11 -8.50
CA SER A 80 -7.46 1.57 -8.27
C SER A 80 -7.44 0.06 -8.53
N ILE A 81 -7.94 -0.72 -7.58
CA ILE A 81 -7.96 -2.18 -7.62
C ILE A 81 -9.42 -2.63 -7.69
N THR A 82 -9.80 -3.33 -8.74
CA THR A 82 -11.14 -3.94 -8.86
C THR A 82 -11.19 -5.22 -8.03
N ILE A 83 -12.21 -5.35 -7.19
CA ILE A 83 -12.51 -6.51 -6.36
C ILE A 83 -13.75 -7.20 -6.92
N ILE A 84 -13.56 -8.42 -7.40
CA ILE A 84 -14.62 -9.21 -8.00
C ILE A 84 -15.33 -9.98 -6.88
N GLN A 85 -16.60 -9.64 -6.63
CA GLN A 85 -17.43 -10.46 -5.74
C GLN A 85 -17.80 -11.75 -6.46
N THR A 86 -17.35 -12.88 -5.92
CA THR A 86 -17.87 -14.19 -6.32
C THR A 86 -19.27 -14.32 -5.72
N ALA A 87 -20.30 -14.37 -6.56
CA ALA A 87 -21.65 -14.67 -6.09
C ALA A 87 -21.64 -16.10 -5.52
N ASP A 88 -21.99 -16.25 -4.25
CA ASP A 88 -22.33 -17.56 -3.67
C ASP A 88 -23.52 -18.12 -4.46
N LEU A 89 -23.30 -19.23 -5.17
CA LEU A 89 -24.32 -19.98 -5.92
C LEU A 89 -25.26 -20.75 -4.99
#